data_AF-A0A1U7YUY7-F1
#
_entry.id   AF-A0A1U7YUY7-F1
#
_cell.length_a   1.000
_cell.length_b   1.000
_cell.length_c   1.000
_cell.angle_alpha   90.00
_cell.angle_beta   90.00
_cell.angle_gamma   90.00
#
_symmetry.space_group_name_H-M   'P 1'
#
loop_
_entity.id
_entity.type
_entity.pdbx_description
1 polymer ?
#
loop_
_entity_poly.entity_id
_entity_poly.type
_entity_poly.pdbx_seq_one_letter_code
_entity_poly.pdbx_strand_id
1 'polypeptide(L)'
;MQTAAGVFGGGGYKDRMDILPLMVANTGYSDRSAISSLDCPPIIAHELCREHLGVHPCDSRRSISEYQCLFPAIDLSLIESDEDTLWKANVRETKEEVMARGIKFLNWLLTRKEKEIAVVSHNGLLFHTVNAFGTDCHPFVKKEICKRFANCELRSMVIVDRSMIGSDSSITKYPGKIPSAANLPSEAADEKILENDDNLNDK
;
A
#
# COMPACT_ATOMS: atom_id res chain seq x y z
N MET A 1 1.95 -0.98 5.80
CA MET A 1 2.07 -2.46 5.96
C MET A 1 0.78 -3.10 6.43
N GLN A 2 0.14 -2.66 7.54
CA GLN A 2 -1.12 -3.24 8.02
C GLN A 2 -2.23 -3.29 6.94
N THR A 3 -2.41 -2.20 6.18
CA THR A 3 -3.36 -2.17 5.05
C THR A 3 -3.05 -3.23 4.00
N ALA A 4 -1.78 -3.40 3.63
CA ALA A 4 -1.38 -4.39 2.64
C ALA A 4 -1.65 -5.82 3.15
N ALA A 5 -1.29 -6.11 4.40
CA ALA A 5 -1.57 -7.41 5.01
C ALA A 5 -3.08 -7.69 5.13
N GLY A 6 -3.87 -6.68 5.52
CA GLY A 6 -5.32 -6.78 5.65
C GLY A 6 -6.05 -7.03 4.33
N VAL A 7 -5.59 -6.40 3.25
CA VAL A 7 -6.23 -6.49 1.92
C VAL A 7 -5.75 -7.72 1.14
N PHE A 8 -4.46 -8.04 1.20
CA PHE A 8 -3.85 -9.06 0.34
C PHE A 8 -3.48 -10.36 1.06
N GLY A 9 -3.61 -10.42 2.39
CA GLY A 9 -3.29 -11.62 3.17
C GLY A 9 -4.31 -12.76 3.02
N GLY A 10 -3.86 -13.97 3.35
CA GLY A 10 -4.58 -15.24 3.23
C GLY A 10 -5.74 -15.48 4.21
N GLY A 11 -6.32 -14.42 4.77
CA GLY A 11 -7.30 -14.53 5.86
C GLY A 11 -6.67 -14.93 7.20
N GLY A 12 -7.44 -15.62 8.05
CA GLY A 12 -7.01 -15.95 9.41
C GLY A 12 -5.84 -16.93 9.47
N TYR A 13 -4.80 -16.59 10.23
CA TYR A 13 -3.68 -17.48 10.50
C TYR A 13 -4.08 -18.61 11.45
N LYS A 14 -3.75 -19.85 11.08
CA LYS A 14 -3.78 -21.01 11.97
C LYS A 14 -2.35 -21.41 12.20
N ASP A 15 -1.96 -21.61 13.45
CA ASP A 15 -0.59 -21.96 13.79
C ASP A 15 -0.17 -23.24 13.06
N ARG A 16 0.78 -23.10 12.13
CA ARG A 16 1.34 -24.18 11.32
C ARG A 16 2.85 -24.02 11.37
N MET A 17 3.55 -25.09 11.78
CA MET A 17 4.98 -25.01 12.07
C MET A 17 5.85 -24.54 10.88
N ASP A 18 5.36 -24.65 9.65
CA ASP A 18 6.17 -24.43 8.45
C ASP A 18 5.98 -23.04 7.81
N ILE A 19 5.10 -22.17 8.35
CA ILE A 19 4.74 -20.91 7.66
C ILE A 19 4.65 -19.76 8.66
N LEU A 20 5.40 -18.69 8.38
CA LEU A 20 5.34 -17.45 9.14
C LEU A 20 4.06 -16.66 8.85
N PRO A 21 3.41 -16.04 9.85
CA PRO A 21 2.27 -15.16 9.60
C PRO A 21 2.68 -13.93 8.79
N LEU A 22 1.75 -13.41 7.98
CA LEU A 22 1.96 -12.15 7.27
C LEU A 22 1.92 -10.96 8.22
N MET A 23 1.04 -11.02 9.22
CA MET A 23 0.92 -10.04 10.28
C MET A 23 0.51 -10.77 11.57
N VAL A 24 1.18 -10.49 12.68
CA VAL A 24 0.86 -11.10 13.98
C VAL A 24 -0.42 -10.51 14.59
N ALA A 25 -1.01 -11.24 15.54
CA ALA A 25 -2.20 -10.80 16.23
C ALA A 25 -1.96 -9.49 17.00
N ASN A 26 -2.99 -8.66 17.10
CA ASN A 26 -2.99 -7.37 17.79
C ASN A 26 -1.91 -6.38 17.31
N THR A 27 -1.42 -6.53 16.07
CA THR A 27 -0.50 -5.56 15.47
C THR A 27 -1.15 -4.17 15.47
N GLY A 28 -0.44 -3.19 16.03
CA GLY A 28 -0.89 -1.81 16.12
C GLY A 28 -2.09 -1.60 17.05
N TYR A 29 -2.26 -2.44 18.09
CA TYR A 29 -3.37 -2.34 19.06
C TYR A 29 -4.75 -2.40 18.40
N SER A 30 -4.90 -3.30 17.43
CA SER A 30 -6.10 -3.41 16.61
C SER A 30 -7.12 -4.46 17.09
N ASP A 31 -6.76 -5.26 18.10
CA ASP A 31 -7.52 -6.43 18.57
C ASP A 31 -7.84 -7.46 17.47
N ARG A 32 -7.18 -7.37 16.31
CA ARG A 32 -7.35 -8.30 15.19
C ARG A 32 -6.50 -9.55 15.37
N SER A 33 -7.05 -10.68 14.92
CA SER A 33 -6.31 -11.93 14.82
C SER A 33 -5.15 -11.83 13.81
N ALA A 34 -4.18 -12.74 13.94
CA ALA A 34 -3.07 -12.85 13.00
C ALA A 34 -3.57 -13.16 11.58
N ILE A 35 -2.85 -12.65 10.57
CA ILE A 35 -3.16 -12.83 9.16
C ILE A 35 -2.17 -13.81 8.54
N SER A 36 -2.70 -14.76 7.78
CA SER A 36 -1.94 -15.79 7.08
C SER A 36 -1.18 -15.21 5.89
N SER A 37 0.03 -15.73 5.64
CA SER A 37 0.80 -15.49 4.41
C SER A 37 0.50 -16.52 3.30
N LEU A 38 -0.32 -17.54 3.59
CA LEU A 38 -0.82 -18.47 2.56
C LEU A 38 -1.68 -17.75 1.53
N ASP A 39 -1.60 -18.14 0.27
CA ASP A 39 -2.39 -17.56 -0.82
C ASP A 39 -2.30 -16.02 -0.91
N CYS A 40 -1.22 -15.43 -0.41
CA CYS A 40 -0.90 -14.01 -0.47
C CYS A 40 0.13 -13.77 -1.60
N PRO A 41 0.04 -12.66 -2.36
CA PRO A 41 1.14 -12.27 -3.24
C PRO A 41 2.40 -11.93 -2.42
N PRO A 42 3.60 -12.00 -3.00
CA PRO A 42 4.79 -11.46 -2.36
C PRO A 42 4.58 -9.99 -2.00
N ILE A 43 4.84 -9.62 -0.75
CA ILE A 43 4.76 -8.23 -0.28
C ILE A 43 6.17 -7.75 0.04
N ILE A 44 6.57 -6.66 -0.60
CA ILE A 44 7.86 -6.01 -0.42
C ILE A 44 7.64 -4.63 0.19
N ALA A 45 8.34 -4.33 1.28
CA ALA A 45 8.39 -2.99 1.85
C ALA A 45 9.49 -2.16 1.20
N HIS A 46 9.19 -0.91 0.84
CA HIS A 46 10.13 -0.04 0.15
C HIS A 46 10.08 1.39 0.69
N GLU A 47 11.23 1.94 1.09
CA GLU A 47 11.34 3.30 1.62
C GLU A 47 10.86 4.40 0.66
N LEU A 48 11.04 4.22 -0.67
CA LEU A 48 10.66 5.24 -1.65
C LEU A 48 9.14 5.47 -1.70
N CYS A 49 8.33 4.50 -1.27
CA CYS A 49 6.87 4.60 -1.29
C CYS A 49 6.25 5.07 0.04
N ARG A 50 7.04 5.69 0.94
CA ARG A 50 6.55 6.30 2.18
C ARG A 50 5.86 7.64 1.96
N GLU A 51 5.09 8.10 2.94
CA GLU A 51 4.52 9.45 2.96
C GLU A 51 5.62 10.53 2.91
N HIS A 52 5.20 11.77 2.77
CA HIS A 52 6.00 12.97 2.89
C HIS A 52 6.78 12.99 4.22
N LEU A 53 8.12 13.01 4.14
CA LEU A 53 9.00 12.75 5.29
C LEU A 53 9.31 14.00 6.14
N GLY A 54 9.55 13.76 7.43
CA GLY A 54 10.10 14.73 8.39
C GLY A 54 9.06 15.58 9.13
N VAL A 55 9.46 16.26 10.20
CA VAL A 55 8.62 17.08 11.11
C VAL A 55 7.53 16.30 11.86
N HIS A 56 6.64 15.60 11.18
CA HIS A 56 5.55 14.87 11.81
C HIS A 56 6.03 13.49 12.28
N PRO A 57 5.95 13.17 13.58
CA PRO A 57 6.41 11.89 14.10
C PRO A 57 5.70 10.67 13.51
N CYS A 58 4.45 10.82 13.06
CA CYS A 58 3.72 9.74 12.38
C CYS A 58 4.30 9.34 11.02
N ASP A 59 5.12 10.20 10.43
CA ASP A 59 5.82 9.90 9.17
C ASP A 59 7.14 9.18 9.41
N SER A 60 7.58 9.10 10.68
CA SER A 60 8.72 8.28 11.09
C SER A 60 8.29 6.82 11.21
N ARG A 61 9.18 5.90 10.84
CA ARG A 61 8.94 4.47 11.04
C ARG A 61 9.64 3.97 12.30
N ARG A 62 9.15 2.83 12.80
CA ARG A 62 9.86 2.05 13.82
C ARG A 62 11.07 1.32 13.22
N SER A 63 11.85 0.68 14.09
CA SER A 63 12.97 -0.15 13.64
C SER A 63 12.51 -1.28 12.70
N ILE A 64 13.38 -1.72 11.81
CA ILE A 64 13.10 -2.86 10.93
C ILE A 64 12.96 -4.14 11.74
N SER A 65 13.75 -4.30 12.80
CA SER A 65 13.67 -5.41 13.74
C SER A 65 12.29 -5.50 14.40
N GLU A 66 11.70 -4.37 14.82
CA GLU A 66 10.33 -4.36 15.33
C GLU A 66 9.30 -4.73 14.24
N TYR A 67 9.45 -4.19 13.03
CA TYR A 67 8.54 -4.55 11.94
C TYR A 67 8.67 -6.01 11.51
N GLN A 68 9.85 -6.59 11.54
CA GLN A 68 10.08 -8.00 11.23
C GLN A 68 9.35 -8.90 12.24
N CYS A 69 9.28 -8.51 13.52
CA CYS A 69 8.48 -9.20 14.53
C CYS A 69 6.97 -9.08 14.26
N LEU A 70 6.51 -7.93 13.78
CA LEU A 70 5.08 -7.68 13.53
C LEU A 70 4.58 -8.25 12.19
N PHE A 71 5.45 -8.29 11.18
CA PHE A 71 5.16 -8.73 9.82
C PHE A 71 6.19 -9.76 9.31
N PRO A 72 6.25 -10.96 9.92
CA PRO A 72 7.35 -11.91 9.66
C PRO A 72 7.50 -12.34 8.20
N ALA A 73 6.42 -12.37 7.42
CA ALA A 73 6.45 -12.78 6.01
C ALA A 73 6.54 -11.61 4.99
N ILE A 74 6.65 -10.35 5.43
CA ILE A 74 6.89 -9.22 4.51
C ILE A 74 8.39 -9.09 4.25
N ASP A 75 8.77 -8.97 2.98
CA ASP A 75 10.15 -8.76 2.56
C ASP A 75 10.59 -7.32 2.87
N LEU A 76 11.50 -7.19 3.85
CA LEU A 76 12.10 -5.94 4.29
C LEU A 76 13.55 -5.78 3.77
N SER A 77 14.04 -6.68 2.90
CA SER A 77 15.45 -6.74 2.47
C SER A 77 15.94 -5.52 1.69
N LEU A 78 15.02 -4.72 1.13
CA LEU A 78 15.35 -3.47 0.43
C LEU A 78 15.64 -2.30 1.36
N ILE A 79 15.48 -2.47 2.68
CA ILE A 79 15.72 -1.42 3.67
C ILE A 79 17.10 -1.65 4.30
N GLU A 80 18.00 -0.70 4.08
CA GLU A 80 19.42 -0.86 4.43
C GLU A 80 19.73 -0.64 5.92
N SER A 81 18.94 0.18 6.61
CA SER A 81 19.17 0.56 8.00
C SER A 81 18.03 0.12 8.91
N ASP A 82 18.36 -0.42 10.08
CA ASP A 82 17.36 -0.77 11.09
C ASP A 82 16.61 0.48 11.59
N GLU A 83 17.32 1.58 11.83
CA GLU A 83 16.75 2.86 12.25
C GLU A 83 16.22 3.68 11.07
N ASP A 84 15.31 4.62 11.34
CA ASP A 84 14.79 5.53 10.33
C ASP A 84 15.75 6.69 10.06
N THR A 85 16.67 6.48 9.11
CA THR A 85 17.64 7.52 8.71
C THR A 85 17.07 8.55 7.73
N LEU A 86 15.91 8.30 7.14
CA LEU A 86 15.32 9.19 6.13
C LEU A 86 14.44 10.27 6.76
N TRP A 87 13.77 9.97 7.87
CA TRP A 87 12.97 10.95 8.59
C TRP A 87 13.84 11.93 9.40
N LYS A 88 13.50 13.22 9.33
CA LYS A 88 14.20 14.29 10.06
C LYS A 88 13.23 15.09 10.90
N ALA A 89 13.51 15.23 12.20
CA ALA A 89 12.63 15.92 13.14
C ALA A 89 12.36 17.40 12.78
N ASN A 90 13.34 18.10 12.20
CA ASN A 90 13.28 19.54 11.97
C ASN A 90 13.25 19.94 10.49
N VAL A 91 13.26 18.97 9.58
CA VAL A 91 13.31 19.23 8.14
C VAL A 91 12.19 18.47 7.48
N ARG A 92 11.20 19.20 6.97
CA ARG A 92 10.17 18.63 6.11
C ARG A 92 10.76 18.48 4.72
N GLU A 93 10.60 17.31 4.14
CA GLU A 93 10.89 17.09 2.72
C GLU A 93 10.11 18.12 1.89
N THR A 94 10.62 18.54 0.74
CA THR A 94 9.93 19.49 -0.15
C THR A 94 9.00 18.74 -1.09
N LYS A 95 8.05 19.44 -1.74
CA LYS A 95 7.17 18.80 -2.74
C LYS A 95 8.00 18.26 -3.91
N GLU A 96 9.06 18.99 -4.26
CA GLU A 96 10.02 18.66 -5.31
C GLU A 96 10.79 17.39 -4.95
N GLU A 97 11.24 17.24 -3.70
CA GLU A 97 11.87 16.02 -3.21
C GLU A 97 10.90 14.83 -3.18
N VAL A 98 9.65 15.01 -2.72
CA VAL A 98 8.61 13.97 -2.78
C VAL A 98 8.38 13.52 -4.21
N MET A 99 8.23 14.45 -5.16
CA MET A 99 8.06 14.13 -6.58
C MET A 99 9.27 13.37 -7.12
N ALA A 100 10.50 13.84 -6.85
CA ALA A 100 11.71 13.17 -7.30
C ALA A 100 11.83 11.74 -6.73
N ARG A 101 11.49 11.55 -5.45
CA ARG A 101 11.44 10.23 -4.80
C ARG A 101 10.36 9.34 -5.42
N GLY A 102 9.18 9.89 -5.70
CA GLY A 102 8.11 9.22 -6.42
C GLY A 102 8.51 8.73 -7.81
N ILE A 103 9.22 9.58 -8.59
CA ILE A 103 9.73 9.18 -9.91
C ILE A 103 10.78 8.07 -9.80
N LYS A 104 11.70 8.15 -8.81
CA LYS A 104 12.64 7.04 -8.53
C LYS A 104 11.90 5.73 -8.23
N PHE A 105 10.81 5.81 -7.46
CA PHE A 105 9.97 4.65 -7.15
C PHE A 105 9.29 4.07 -8.40
N LEU A 106 8.71 4.91 -9.27
CA LEU A 106 8.13 4.45 -10.54
C LEU A 106 9.17 3.81 -11.45
N ASN A 107 10.37 4.39 -11.55
CA ASN A 107 11.46 3.81 -12.33
C ASN A 107 11.87 2.44 -11.77
N TRP A 108 11.91 2.28 -10.44
CA TRP A 108 12.14 0.97 -9.82
C TRP A 108 11.00 -0.02 -10.12
N LEU A 109 9.74 0.41 -10.13
CA LEU A 109 8.63 -0.45 -10.53
C LEU A 109 8.78 -0.95 -11.98
N LEU A 110 9.32 -0.14 -12.89
CA LEU A 110 9.55 -0.55 -14.28
C LEU A 110 10.65 -1.61 -14.44
N THR A 111 11.52 -1.81 -13.44
CA THR A 111 12.53 -2.89 -13.46
C THR A 111 12.00 -4.21 -12.92
N ARG A 112 10.76 -4.23 -12.41
CA ARG A 112 10.13 -5.43 -11.85
C ARG A 112 9.71 -6.39 -12.96
N LYS A 113 9.86 -7.68 -12.69
CA LYS A 113 9.39 -8.78 -13.57
C LYS A 113 7.88 -9.01 -13.47
N GLU A 114 7.25 -8.48 -12.42
CA GLU A 114 5.83 -8.54 -12.17
C GLU A 114 5.07 -7.60 -13.12
N LYS A 115 3.97 -8.08 -13.73
CA LYS A 115 3.13 -7.27 -14.65
C LYS A 115 1.99 -6.55 -13.95
N GLU A 116 1.48 -7.15 -12.88
CA GLU A 116 0.39 -6.62 -12.07
C GLU A 116 0.95 -6.36 -10.68
N ILE A 117 1.08 -5.08 -10.32
CA ILE A 117 1.68 -4.65 -9.06
C ILE A 117 0.67 -3.77 -8.33
N ALA A 118 0.35 -4.15 -7.09
CA ALA A 118 -0.39 -3.30 -6.17
C ALA A 118 0.59 -2.44 -5.36
N VAL A 119 0.43 -1.12 -5.42
CA VAL A 119 1.17 -0.18 -4.58
C VAL A 119 0.27 0.28 -3.44
N VAL A 120 0.64 -0.04 -2.20
CA VAL A 120 -0.04 0.43 -1.00
C VAL A 120 0.80 1.53 -0.37
N SER A 121 0.33 2.77 -0.45
CA SER A 121 1.07 3.96 -0.02
C SER A 121 0.11 5.01 0.54
N HIS A 122 0.63 6.21 0.78
CA HIS A 122 -0.07 7.33 1.37
C HIS A 122 -0.47 8.36 0.31
N ASN A 123 -1.50 9.15 0.63
CA ASN A 123 -2.08 10.11 -0.30
C ASN A 123 -1.07 11.16 -0.78
N GLY A 124 -0.20 11.69 0.10
CA GLY A 124 0.74 12.74 -0.29
C GLY A 124 1.72 12.26 -1.36
N LEU A 125 2.36 11.11 -1.14
CA LEU A 125 3.24 10.51 -2.14
C LEU A 125 2.50 10.23 -3.46
N LEU A 126 1.38 9.51 -3.42
CA LEU A 126 0.66 9.09 -4.63
C LEU A 126 0.21 10.30 -5.45
N PHE A 127 -0.33 11.32 -4.78
CA PHE A 127 -0.76 12.57 -5.41
C PHE A 127 0.42 13.28 -6.10
N HIS A 128 1.54 13.49 -5.41
CA HIS A 128 2.69 14.20 -5.99
C HIS A 128 3.35 13.40 -7.12
N THR A 129 3.48 12.09 -6.97
CA THR A 129 4.09 11.19 -7.96
C THR A 129 3.30 11.16 -9.27
N VAL A 130 1.98 10.95 -9.18
CA VAL A 130 1.10 10.87 -10.37
C VAL A 130 0.98 12.23 -11.08
N ASN A 131 1.03 13.33 -10.31
CA ASN A 131 1.12 14.68 -10.87
C ASN A 131 2.41 14.91 -11.67
N ALA A 132 3.54 14.39 -11.22
CA ALA A 132 4.81 14.51 -11.93
C ALA A 132 4.89 13.61 -13.17
N PHE A 133 4.38 12.38 -13.09
CA PHE A 133 4.58 11.37 -14.14
C PHE A 133 3.61 11.49 -15.33
N GLY A 134 2.33 11.77 -15.11
CA GLY A 134 1.32 11.71 -16.18
C GLY A 134 1.27 12.90 -17.14
N THR A 135 2.37 13.62 -17.40
CA THR A 135 2.36 14.83 -18.24
C THR A 135 2.02 14.55 -19.71
N ASP A 136 2.18 13.31 -20.15
CA ASP A 136 1.87 12.79 -21.47
C ASP A 136 0.43 12.25 -21.61
N CYS A 137 -0.35 12.24 -20.51
CA CYS A 137 -1.72 11.74 -20.50
C CYS A 137 -2.69 12.74 -21.14
N HIS A 138 -3.78 12.24 -21.72
CA HIS A 138 -4.90 13.09 -22.15
C HIS A 138 -5.40 13.97 -20.99
N PRO A 139 -5.74 15.26 -21.18
CA PRO A 139 -6.12 16.16 -20.08
C PRO A 139 -7.20 15.64 -19.14
N PHE A 140 -8.21 14.93 -19.67
CA PHE A 140 -9.23 14.26 -18.84
C PHE A 140 -8.64 13.14 -17.96
N VAL A 141 -7.78 12.29 -18.52
CA VAL A 141 -7.09 11.24 -17.76
C VAL A 141 -6.23 11.89 -16.70
N LYS A 142 -5.46 12.93 -17.06
CA LYS A 142 -4.64 13.70 -16.12
C LYS A 142 -5.45 14.25 -14.95
N LYS A 143 -6.59 14.87 -15.24
CA LYS A 143 -7.50 15.42 -14.22
C LYS A 143 -7.98 14.34 -13.25
N GLU A 144 -8.32 13.15 -13.75
CA GLU A 144 -8.81 12.05 -12.91
C GLU A 144 -7.71 11.44 -12.04
N ILE A 145 -6.56 11.10 -12.62
CA ILE A 145 -5.47 10.43 -11.89
C ILE A 145 -4.82 11.35 -10.84
N CYS A 146 -4.88 12.67 -11.05
CA CYS A 146 -4.33 13.67 -10.15
C CYS A 146 -5.25 14.08 -8.99
N LYS A 147 -6.45 13.49 -8.87
CA LYS A 147 -7.27 13.69 -7.66
C LYS A 147 -6.56 13.11 -6.45
N ARG A 148 -6.77 13.70 -5.26
CA ARG A 148 -6.33 13.08 -4.01
C ARG A 148 -7.01 11.74 -3.82
N PHE A 149 -6.32 10.81 -3.17
CA PHE A 149 -6.83 9.50 -2.83
C PHE A 149 -7.56 9.57 -1.47
N ALA A 150 -8.75 9.01 -1.41
CA ALA A 150 -9.42 8.68 -0.15
C ALA A 150 -8.73 7.49 0.55
N ASN A 151 -9.01 7.33 1.84
CA ASN A 151 -8.50 6.19 2.60
C ASN A 151 -9.01 4.87 1.98
N CYS A 152 -8.09 3.94 1.74
CA CYS A 152 -8.37 2.67 1.06
C CYS A 152 -8.94 2.78 -0.36
N GLU A 153 -8.83 3.95 -1.01
CA GLU A 153 -9.20 4.10 -2.41
C GLU A 153 -8.23 3.35 -3.32
N LEU A 154 -8.77 2.53 -4.22
CA LEU A 154 -8.02 1.82 -5.25
C LEU A 154 -8.17 2.53 -6.60
N ARG A 155 -7.04 2.82 -7.25
CA ARG A 155 -7.02 3.22 -8.67
C ARG A 155 -6.16 2.26 -9.46
N SER A 156 -6.71 1.78 -10.58
CA SER A 156 -5.98 0.97 -11.54
C SER A 156 -5.39 1.86 -12.63
N MET A 157 -4.11 1.68 -12.93
CA MET A 157 -3.38 2.46 -13.92
C MET A 157 -2.50 1.55 -14.75
N VAL A 158 -2.31 1.88 -16.03
CA VAL A 158 -1.35 1.21 -16.90
C VAL A 158 -0.15 2.13 -17.07
N ILE A 159 1.04 1.64 -16.69
CA ILE A 159 2.31 2.33 -16.89
C ILE A 159 2.99 1.69 -18.10
N VAL A 160 3.39 2.51 -19.07
CA VAL A 160 4.06 2.05 -20.29
C VAL A 160 5.53 2.45 -20.25
N ASP A 161 6.41 1.46 -20.22
CA ASP A 161 7.83 1.67 -20.40
C ASP A 161 8.15 1.93 -21.88
N ARG A 162 8.29 3.21 -22.24
CA ARG A 162 8.67 3.62 -23.59
C ARG A 162 10.17 3.43 -23.87
N SER A 163 10.96 3.20 -22.83
CA SER A 163 12.42 3.07 -22.90
C SER A 163 12.92 1.63 -23.00
N MET A 164 12.02 0.63 -22.95
CA MET A 164 12.35 -0.80 -23.02
C MET A 164 13.35 -1.26 -21.94
N ILE A 165 13.28 -0.66 -20.74
CA ILE A 165 14.09 -1.01 -19.57
C ILE A 165 13.68 -2.38 -19.01
N GLY A 166 12.39 -2.73 -19.07
CA GLY A 166 11.87 -4.05 -18.64
C GLY A 166 11.60 -4.99 -19.82
N SER A 167 12.47 -5.98 -20.05
CA SER A 167 12.32 -6.94 -21.17
C SER A 167 11.97 -8.39 -20.77
N ASP A 168 11.67 -8.65 -19.50
CA ASP A 168 11.54 -10.02 -18.99
C ASP A 168 10.12 -10.62 -19.04
N SER A 169 10.06 -11.95 -19.20
CA SER A 169 8.82 -12.73 -19.14
C SER A 169 8.30 -12.84 -17.70
N SER A 170 7.04 -12.49 -17.47
CA SER A 170 6.42 -12.51 -16.13
C SER A 170 6.17 -13.94 -15.62
N ILE A 171 6.63 -14.22 -14.41
CA ILE A 171 6.54 -15.54 -13.75
C ILE A 171 5.55 -15.61 -12.58
N THR A 172 4.96 -14.48 -12.18
CA THR A 172 4.04 -14.44 -11.03
C THR A 172 2.70 -13.86 -11.47
N LYS A 173 1.70 -14.73 -11.61
CA LYS A 173 0.29 -14.32 -11.70
C LYS A 173 -0.35 -14.58 -10.34
N TYR A 174 -0.64 -13.51 -9.61
CA TYR A 174 -1.57 -13.60 -8.49
C TYR A 174 -2.97 -13.46 -9.09
N PRO A 175 -3.80 -14.52 -9.12
CA PRO A 175 -5.09 -14.45 -9.80
C PRO A 175 -6.07 -13.46 -9.14
N GLY A 176 -5.74 -12.99 -7.93
CA GLY A 176 -6.58 -12.06 -7.17
C GLY A 176 -7.93 -12.65 -6.80
N LYS A 177 -8.60 -12.01 -5.85
CA LYS A 177 -10.05 -11.90 -5.90
C LYS A 177 -10.28 -10.48 -6.42
N ILE A 178 -10.94 -10.33 -7.57
CA ILE A 178 -11.46 -9.01 -7.96
C ILE A 178 -12.37 -8.58 -6.81
N PRO A 179 -12.10 -7.46 -6.11
CA PRO A 179 -13.02 -6.99 -5.09
C PRO A 179 -14.37 -6.77 -5.77
N SER A 180 -15.40 -7.49 -5.32
CA SER A 180 -16.76 -7.33 -5.87
C SER A 180 -17.41 -6.00 -5.49
N ALA A 181 -16.71 -5.17 -4.71
CA ALA A 181 -17.19 -3.89 -4.26
C ALA A 181 -16.91 -2.83 -5.33
N ALA A 182 -17.98 -2.19 -5.82
CA ALA A 182 -17.86 -0.91 -6.50
C ALA A 182 -17.03 0.05 -5.63
N ASN A 183 -16.25 0.93 -6.27
CA ASN A 183 -15.43 1.97 -5.62
C ASN A 183 -16.30 2.92 -4.79
N LEU A 184 -16.71 2.50 -3.61
CA LEU A 184 -17.51 3.28 -2.68
C LEU A 184 -16.60 3.75 -1.53
N PRO A 185 -16.68 5.03 -1.16
CA PRO A 185 -16.00 5.54 0.04
C PRO A 185 -16.47 4.78 1.28
N SER A 186 -15.57 4.62 2.24
CA SER A 186 -15.84 3.98 3.54
C SER A 186 -17.05 4.57 4.27
N GLU A 187 -17.40 5.83 4.04
CA GLU A 187 -18.57 6.49 4.66
C GLU A 187 -19.92 5.90 4.21
N ALA A 188 -19.99 5.25 3.04
CA ALA A 188 -21.23 4.66 2.55
C ALA A 188 -21.55 3.27 3.17
N ALA A 189 -20.63 2.72 3.96
CA ALA A 189 -20.83 1.41 4.61
C ALA A 189 -21.60 1.53 5.94
N ASP A 190 -21.53 2.69 6.61
CA ASP A 190 -22.14 2.88 7.94
C ASP A 190 -23.65 3.16 7.88
N GLU A 191 -24.18 3.68 6.77
CA GLU A 191 -25.62 3.96 6.64
C GLU A 191 -26.47 2.67 6.50
N LYS A 192 -25.89 1.57 6.02
CA LYS A 192 -26.63 0.30 5.84
C LYS A 192 -26.80 -0.54 7.10
N ILE A 193 -26.10 -0.19 8.19
CA ILE A 193 -26.26 -0.89 9.47
C ILE A 193 -27.42 -0.28 10.27
N LEU A 194 -27.73 1.01 10.06
CA LEU A 194 -28.77 1.71 10.83
C LEU A 194 -30.19 1.52 10.27
N GLU A 195 -30.39 1.18 9.00
CA GLU A 195 -31.74 0.96 8.44
C GLU A 195 -32.37 -0.40 8.79
N ASN A 196 -31.60 -1.36 9.33
CA ASN A 196 -32.10 -2.71 9.64
C ASN A 196 -32.59 -2.88 11.09
N ASP A 197 -32.34 -1.93 11.98
CA ASP A 197 -32.73 -2.02 13.40
C ASP A 197 -34.08 -1.32 13.73
N ASP A 198 -34.65 -0.55 12.81
CA ASP A 198 -35.90 0.20 13.04
C ASP A 198 -37.21 -0.58 12.74
N ASN A 199 -37.14 -1.89 12.43
CA ASN A 199 -38.33 -2.70 12.08
C ASN A 199 -38.68 -3.85 13.06
N LEU A 200 -38.13 -3.85 14.29
CA LEU A 200 -38.57 -4.74 15.36
C LEU A 200 -38.83 -3.97 16.66
N ASN A 201 -39.95 -3.25 16.72
CA ASN A 201 -40.67 -2.99 17.97
C ASN A 201 -42.07 -2.45 17.65
N ASP A 202 -42.97 -3.35 17.24
CA ASP A 202 -44.41 -3.11 17.34
C ASP A 202 -45.13 -4.47 17.49
N LYS A 203 -45.27 -4.92 18.74
CA LYS A 203 -46.38 -5.74 19.29
C LYS A 203 -46.17 -6.09 20.75
#